data_AF-A0A382YFP1-F1
#
_entry.id   AF-A0A382YFP1-F1
#
_cell.length_a   1.000
_cell.length_b   1.000
_cell.length_c   1.000
_cell.angle_alpha   90.00
_cell.angle_beta   90.00
_cell.angle_gamma   90.00
#
_symmetry.space_group_name_H-M   'P 1'
#
loop_
_entity.id
_entity.type
_entity.pdbx_description
1 polymer ?
#
loop_
_entity_poly.entity_id
_entity_poly.type
_entity_poly.pdbx_seq_one_letter_code
_entity_poly.pdbx_strand_id
1 'polypeptide(L)'
;MNRLPSLDRFPYSGLRSRADFDWPDGKRLALHIAINLEHFIFGEGGVDLDRSTPPPNHRSYLWRDYGNRVGVWRLLDLFDEFELPIGVITNASIYDHCPEAIAA
;
A
#
# COMPACT_ATOMS: atom_id res chain seq x y z
N MET A 1 18.43 -21.86 -32.57
CA MET A 1 18.32 -20.48 -32.04
C MET A 1 18.34 -20.59 -30.52
N ASN A 2 19.30 -19.97 -29.84
CA ASN A 2 19.36 -20.04 -28.37
C ASN A 2 18.21 -19.22 -27.77
N ARG A 3 17.49 -19.80 -26.82
CA ARG A 3 16.36 -19.17 -26.13
C ARG A 3 16.92 -18.12 -25.15
N LEU A 4 16.37 -16.91 -25.15
CA LEU A 4 16.73 -15.88 -24.17
C LEU A 4 16.21 -16.28 -22.78
N PRO A 5 16.87 -15.85 -21.70
CA PRO A 5 16.36 -16.03 -20.34
C PRO A 5 14.94 -15.47 -20.20
N SER A 6 14.06 -16.22 -19.55
CA SER A 6 12.64 -15.88 -19.36
C SER A 6 12.21 -16.29 -17.95
N LEU A 7 11.21 -15.60 -17.40
CA LEU A 7 10.62 -15.93 -16.10
C LEU A 7 9.96 -17.32 -16.10
N ASP A 8 9.51 -17.81 -17.27
CA ASP A 8 8.92 -19.14 -17.51
C ASP A 8 7.84 -19.58 -16.49
N ARG A 9 7.15 -18.62 -15.86
CA ARG A 9 6.04 -18.88 -14.94
C ARG A 9 4.67 -18.81 -15.61
N PHE A 10 4.50 -17.97 -16.63
CA PHE A 10 3.22 -17.75 -17.29
C PHE A 10 3.43 -17.54 -18.80
N PRO A 11 2.51 -18.04 -19.66
CA PRO A 11 2.57 -17.77 -21.08
C PRO A 11 2.27 -16.29 -21.38
N TYR A 12 2.73 -15.82 -22.55
CA TYR A 12 2.32 -14.52 -23.06
C TYR A 12 0.79 -14.46 -23.22
N SER A 13 0.18 -13.41 -22.67
CA SER A 13 -1.25 -13.12 -22.80
C SER A 13 -1.44 -11.65 -23.16
N GLY A 14 -1.61 -11.39 -24.46
CA GLY A 14 -1.82 -10.05 -25.01
C GLY A 14 -3.22 -9.52 -24.68
N LEU A 15 -3.34 -8.19 -24.55
CA LEU A 15 -4.60 -7.55 -24.17
C LEU A 15 -5.78 -7.94 -25.07
N ARG A 16 -5.56 -7.99 -26.39
CA ARG A 16 -6.61 -8.30 -27.39
C ARG A 16 -7.11 -9.74 -27.34
N SER A 17 -6.34 -10.66 -26.74
CA SER A 17 -6.71 -12.08 -26.63
C SER A 17 -7.31 -12.43 -25.26
N ARG A 18 -7.37 -11.49 -24.32
CA ARG A 18 -7.96 -11.74 -23.00
C ARG A 18 -9.47 -11.84 -23.14
N ALA A 19 -10.04 -12.83 -22.46
CA ALA A 19 -11.47 -12.94 -22.34
C ALA A 19 -12.04 -11.69 -21.68
N ASP A 20 -13.21 -11.29 -22.15
CA ASP A 20 -13.90 -10.18 -21.52
C ASP A 20 -14.53 -10.62 -20.20
N PHE A 21 -14.50 -9.74 -19.20
CA PHE A 21 -14.95 -10.06 -17.84
C PHE A 21 -15.77 -8.90 -17.26
N ASP A 22 -16.86 -9.26 -16.60
CA ASP A 22 -17.74 -8.36 -15.84
C ASP A 22 -17.63 -8.66 -14.35
N TRP A 23 -17.50 -7.60 -13.55
CA TRP A 23 -17.71 -7.66 -12.11
C TRP A 23 -19.22 -7.76 -11.80
N PRO A 24 -19.60 -8.06 -10.54
CA PRO A 24 -21.00 -8.03 -10.12
C PRO A 24 -21.72 -6.76 -10.61
N ASP A 25 -23.00 -6.92 -10.95
CA ASP A 25 -23.87 -5.89 -11.54
C ASP A 25 -23.43 -5.39 -12.93
N GLY A 26 -22.61 -6.16 -13.66
CA GLY A 26 -22.17 -5.81 -15.02
C GLY A 26 -21.12 -4.69 -15.04
N LYS A 27 -20.47 -4.42 -13.91
CA LYS A 27 -19.44 -3.38 -13.81
C LYS A 27 -18.18 -3.80 -14.56
N ARG A 28 -17.56 -2.84 -15.25
CA ARG A 28 -16.36 -3.06 -16.08
C ARG A 28 -15.04 -2.72 -15.38
N LEU A 29 -15.13 -2.12 -14.20
CA LEU A 29 -14.00 -1.71 -13.38
C LEU A 29 -14.32 -1.99 -11.91
N ALA A 30 -13.39 -2.64 -11.23
CA ALA A 30 -13.35 -2.67 -9.77
C ALA A 30 -12.24 -1.72 -9.31
N LEU A 31 -12.58 -0.83 -8.38
CA LEU A 31 -11.62 0.04 -7.71
C LEU A 31 -11.39 -0.51 -6.31
N HIS A 32 -10.13 -0.79 -5.98
CA HIS A 32 -9.72 -1.18 -4.64
C HIS A 32 -8.80 -0.08 -4.11
N ILE A 33 -9.29 0.67 -3.12
CA ILE A 33 -8.52 1.69 -2.42
C ILE A 33 -7.94 1.03 -1.19
N ALA A 34 -6.62 1.06 -1.04
CA ALA A 34 -5.95 0.56 0.14
C ALA A 34 -4.87 1.53 0.62
N ILE A 35 -4.74 1.62 1.93
CA ILE A 35 -3.69 2.40 2.59
C ILE A 35 -2.74 1.48 3.35
N ASN A 36 -1.46 1.81 3.32
CA ASN A 36 -0.48 1.20 4.21
C ASN A 36 -0.52 1.93 5.57
N LEU A 37 -0.68 1.16 6.65
CA LEU A 37 -0.59 1.67 8.02
C LEU A 37 0.51 0.89 8.73
N GLU A 38 1.69 1.52 8.84
CA GLU A 38 2.93 0.82 9.14
C GLU A 38 3.80 1.58 10.15
N HIS A 39 4.50 0.84 11.01
CA HIS A 39 5.53 1.38 11.89
C HIS A 39 6.88 0.68 11.65
N PHE A 40 7.94 1.47 11.52
CA PHE A 40 9.29 0.99 11.22
C PHE A 40 10.26 1.34 12.35
N ILE A 41 11.24 0.47 12.57
CA ILE A 41 12.28 0.65 13.59
C ILE A 41 13.12 1.90 13.26
N PHE A 42 13.26 2.81 14.21
CA PHE A 42 14.09 4.01 14.05
C PHE A 42 15.56 3.63 13.78
N GLY A 43 16.13 4.17 12.71
CA GLY A 43 17.53 3.94 12.33
C GLY A 43 17.81 2.64 11.55
N GLU A 44 16.88 1.67 11.56
CA GLU A 44 17.05 0.36 10.93
C GLU A 44 15.99 0.06 9.85
N GLY A 45 14.87 0.78 9.85
CA GLY A 45 13.68 0.41 9.11
C GLY A 45 13.29 1.35 7.96
N GLY A 46 12.69 0.74 6.94
CA GLY A 46 11.99 1.40 5.84
C GLY A 46 12.88 1.81 4.66
N VAL A 47 12.33 1.72 3.45
CA VAL A 47 13.02 2.12 2.22
C VAL A 47 12.89 3.62 2.02
N ASP A 48 13.98 4.31 1.68
CA ASP A 48 13.87 5.65 1.13
C ASP A 48 13.36 5.59 -0.30
N LEU A 49 12.20 6.21 -0.55
CA LEU A 49 11.56 6.16 -1.86
C LEU A 49 12.17 7.16 -2.86
N ASP A 50 12.74 8.26 -2.38
CA ASP A 50 13.31 9.33 -3.22
C ASP A 50 14.84 9.33 -3.26
N ARG A 51 15.49 9.25 -2.10
CA ARG A 51 16.96 9.30 -1.98
C ARG A 51 17.44 8.56 -0.75
N SER A 52 18.56 7.85 -0.88
CA SER A 52 19.20 7.20 0.28
C SER A 52 19.66 8.22 1.32
N THR A 53 19.29 8.01 2.57
CA THR A 53 19.63 8.83 3.73
C THR A 53 20.44 7.99 4.71
N PRO A 54 21.62 8.46 5.16
CA PRO A 54 22.43 7.73 6.14
C PRO A 54 21.68 7.47 7.45
N PRO A 55 21.94 6.34 8.13
CA PRO A 55 21.45 6.12 9.49
C PRO A 55 22.01 7.15 10.48
N PRO A 56 21.25 7.53 11.53
CA PRO A 56 19.87 7.15 11.76
C PRO A 56 18.93 8.01 10.90
N ASN A 57 18.15 7.38 10.02
CA ASN A 57 17.36 8.04 8.98
C ASN A 57 16.15 8.81 9.56
N HIS A 58 16.41 9.97 10.17
CA HIS A 58 15.40 10.80 10.83
C HIS A 58 14.31 11.27 9.88
N ARG A 59 14.70 11.72 8.68
CA ARG A 59 13.74 12.20 7.68
C ARG A 59 12.68 11.14 7.42
N SER A 60 13.12 9.93 7.09
CA SER A 60 12.20 8.88 6.69
C SER A 60 11.48 8.22 7.86
N TYR A 61 11.96 8.39 9.07
CA TYR A 61 11.18 8.06 10.25
C TYR A 61 10.07 9.08 10.49
N LEU A 62 10.39 10.38 10.53
CA LEU A 62 9.48 11.44 10.97
C LEU A 62 8.27 11.65 10.05
N TRP A 63 8.41 11.55 8.73
CA TRP A 63 7.24 11.65 7.84
C TRP A 63 6.28 10.44 7.96
N ARG A 64 6.78 9.25 8.31
CA ARG A 64 5.94 8.07 8.57
C ARG A 64 5.22 8.22 9.90
N ASP A 65 5.94 8.69 10.91
CA ASP A 65 5.34 9.04 12.21
C ASP A 65 4.27 10.13 12.05
N TYR A 66 4.49 11.13 11.19
CA TYR A 66 3.44 12.08 10.82
C TYR A 66 2.22 11.40 10.18
N GLY A 67 2.44 10.43 9.29
CA GLY A 67 1.37 9.60 8.73
C GLY A 67 0.53 8.94 9.81
N ASN A 68 1.17 8.29 10.79
CA ASN A 68 0.49 7.60 11.88
C ASN A 68 -0.18 8.55 12.89
N ARG A 69 0.38 9.74 13.12
CA ARG A 69 -0.12 10.71 14.11
C ARG A 69 -1.18 11.67 13.56
N VAL A 70 -1.15 11.94 12.25
CA VAL A 70 -1.96 13.00 11.63
C VAL A 70 -2.57 12.55 10.31
N GLY A 71 -1.78 11.91 9.44
CA GLY A 71 -2.23 11.53 8.11
C GLY A 71 -3.41 10.56 8.12
N VAL A 72 -3.34 9.52 8.96
CA VAL A 72 -4.36 8.47 9.05
C VAL A 72 -5.72 9.04 9.43
N TRP A 73 -5.79 9.95 10.41
CA TRP A 73 -7.06 10.55 10.85
C TRP A 73 -7.73 11.38 9.77
N ARG A 74 -6.95 12.17 9.01
CA ARG A 74 -7.51 12.93 7.89
C ARG A 74 -8.00 12.04 6.75
N LEU A 75 -7.32 10.91 6.54
CA LEU A 75 -7.75 9.94 5.53
C LEU A 75 -9.02 9.22 5.97
N LEU A 76 -9.12 8.82 7.24
CA LEU A 76 -10.34 8.25 7.82
C LEU A 76 -11.53 9.21 7.66
N ASP A 77 -11.38 10.47 8.08
CA ASP A 77 -12.42 11.50 7.92
C ASP A 77 -12.87 11.65 6.44
N LEU A 78 -11.90 11.63 5.51
CA LEU A 78 -12.18 11.72 4.08
C LEU A 78 -12.92 10.48 3.55
N PHE A 79 -12.50 9.28 3.93
CA PHE A 79 -13.14 8.05 3.46
C PHE A 79 -14.56 7.91 4.03
N ASP A 80 -14.77 8.33 5.27
CA ASP A 80 -16.09 8.41 5.90
C ASP A 80 -16.99 9.44 5.19
N GLU A 81 -16.47 10.63 4.84
CA GLU A 81 -17.22 11.66 4.12
C GLU A 81 -17.76 11.15 2.77
N PHE A 82 -16.96 10.36 2.05
CA PHE A 82 -17.33 9.81 0.76
C PHE A 82 -17.95 8.41 0.82
N GLU A 83 -18.18 7.87 2.02
CA GLU A 83 -18.68 6.51 2.26
C GLU A 83 -17.88 5.44 1.47
N LEU A 84 -16.55 5.62 1.38
CA LEU A 84 -15.67 4.77 0.58
C LEU A 84 -15.15 3.59 1.41
N PRO A 85 -15.42 2.34 0.99
CA PRO A 85 -14.80 1.19 1.62
C PRO A 85 -13.30 1.15 1.27
N ILE A 86 -12.45 1.04 2.29
CA ILE A 86 -11.01 0.93 2.13
C ILE A 86 -10.46 -0.39 2.67
N GLY A 87 -9.42 -0.88 2.02
CA GLY A 87 -8.53 -1.90 2.58
C GLY A 87 -7.42 -1.26 3.41
N VAL A 88 -7.00 -1.92 4.47
CA VAL A 88 -5.84 -1.49 5.25
C VAL A 88 -4.78 -2.60 5.19
N ILE A 89 -3.57 -2.22 4.75
CA ILE A 89 -2.41 -3.10 4.67
C ILE A 89 -1.49 -2.75 5.82
N THR A 90 -1.44 -3.60 6.85
CA THR A 90 -0.72 -3.31 8.10
C THR A 90 0.43 -4.26 8.34
N ASN A 91 1.49 -3.74 8.96
CA ASN A 91 2.54 -4.58 9.54
C ASN A 91 2.28 -4.81 11.03
N ALA A 92 2.77 -5.92 11.60
CA ALA A 92 2.40 -6.33 12.96
C ALA A 92 2.77 -5.31 14.06
N SER A 93 3.83 -4.52 13.88
CA SER A 93 4.27 -3.56 14.90
C SER A 93 3.28 -2.42 15.12
N ILE A 94 2.38 -2.15 14.17
CA ILE A 94 1.46 -1.02 14.28
C ILE A 94 0.37 -1.26 15.33
N TYR A 95 0.02 -2.53 15.59
CA TYR A 95 -0.98 -2.89 16.60
C TYR A 95 -0.57 -2.42 17.99
N ASP A 96 0.72 -2.50 18.31
CA ASP A 96 1.27 -2.00 19.57
C ASP A 96 1.56 -0.48 19.52
N HIS A 97 2.04 0.01 18.37
CA HIS A 97 2.52 1.39 18.26
C HIS A 97 1.40 2.43 18.10
N CYS A 98 0.33 2.09 17.37
CA CYS A 98 -0.81 2.96 17.08
C CYS A 98 -2.14 2.19 17.21
N PRO A 99 -2.47 1.64 18.40
CA PRO A 99 -3.66 0.82 18.59
C PRO A 99 -4.96 1.56 18.27
N GLU A 100 -5.01 2.87 18.56
CA GLU A 100 -6.19 3.70 18.29
C GLU A 100 -6.50 3.81 16.79
N ALA A 101 -5.47 3.97 15.96
CA ALA A 101 -5.64 4.08 14.51
C ALA A 101 -6.06 2.76 13.86
N ILE A 102 -5.80 1.63 14.51
CA ILE A 102 -6.25 0.30 14.06
C ILE A 102 -7.69 0.01 14.47
N ALA A 103 -8.12 0.57 15.60
CA ALA A 103 -9.46 0.34 16.15
C ALA A 103 -10.53 1.26 15.54
N ALA A 104 -10.12 2.37 14.92
CA ALA A 104 -10.98 3.30 14.19
C ALA A 104 -11.45 2.69 12.87
#